data_AF-A0A3S2XKV6-F1
#
_entry.id   AF-A0A3S2XKV6-F1
#
_cell.length_a   1.000
_cell.length_b   1.000
_cell.length_c   1.000
_cell.angle_alpha   90.00
_cell.angle_beta   90.00
_cell.angle_gamma   90.00
#
_symmetry.space_group_name_H-M   'P 1'
#
loop_
_entity.id
_entity.type
_entity.pdbx_description
1 polymer ?
#
loop_
_entity_poly.entity_id
_entity_poly.type
_entity_poly.pdbx_seq_one_letter_code
_entity_poly.pdbx_strand_id
1 'polypeptide(L)'
;MKLSAETTLKSIATALGAIAALTAAMELQRALEEERAADPAAVVSEDPLRATLQRCRALSPEALETYTTCQAAWEENRRRFFGTSINNSDTE
;
A
#
# COMPACT_ATOMS: atom_id res chain seq x y z
N MET A 1 28.38 12.58 33.77
CA MET A 1 27.25 13.41 33.30
C MET A 1 26.22 13.49 34.41
N LYS A 2 26.13 14.62 35.12
CA LYS A 2 25.01 14.85 36.07
C LYS A 2 23.81 15.30 35.24
N LEU A 3 22.84 14.42 35.02
CA LEU A 3 21.55 14.85 34.46
C LEU A 3 20.91 15.77 35.49
N SER A 4 20.61 17.01 35.09
CA SER A 4 19.74 17.88 35.87
C SER A 4 18.35 17.22 35.94
N ALA A 5 17.66 17.36 37.07
CA ALA A 5 16.30 16.84 37.24
C ALA A 5 15.37 17.30 36.10
N GLU A 6 15.61 18.50 35.57
CA GLU A 6 14.91 19.04 34.41
C GLU A 6 15.18 18.27 33.11
N THR A 7 16.42 17.83 32.90
CA THR A 7 16.80 17.02 31.73
C THR A 7 16.16 15.63 31.79
N THR A 8 16.08 15.05 32.99
CA THR A 8 15.43 13.76 33.23
C THR A 8 13.90 13.86 33.02
N LEU A 9 13.27 14.94 33.46
CA LEU A 9 11.83 15.12 33.27
C LEU A 9 11.47 15.29 31.78
N LYS A 10 12.26 16.07 31.04
CA LYS A 10 12.10 16.27 29.60
C LYS A 10 12.28 14.98 28.82
N SER A 11 13.30 14.17 29.14
CA SER A 11 13.52 12.91 28.43
C SER A 11 12.39 11.91 28.65
N ILE A 12 11.84 11.82 29.86
CA ILE A 12 10.68 10.98 30.17
C ILE A 12 9.45 11.43 29.36
N ALA A 13 9.16 12.74 29.36
CA ALA A 13 8.02 13.27 28.61
C ALA A 13 8.14 12.99 27.10
N THR A 14 9.34 13.20 26.52
CA THR A 14 9.60 12.89 25.11
C THR A 14 9.44 11.39 24.82
N ALA A 15 9.97 10.53 25.68
CA ALA A 15 9.86 9.08 25.51
C ALA A 15 8.39 8.62 25.52
N LEU A 16 7.59 9.11 26.47
CA LEU A 16 6.16 8.80 26.54
C LEU A 16 5.39 9.31 25.30
N GLY A 17 5.69 10.53 24.86
CA GLY A 17 5.10 11.08 23.63
C GLY A 17 5.45 10.24 22.39
N ALA A 18 6.70 9.81 22.27
CA ALA A 18 7.13 8.95 21.17
C ALA A 18 6.44 7.58 21.20
N ILE A 19 6.30 6.97 22.38
CA ILE A 19 5.58 5.70 22.54
C ILE A 19 4.11 5.87 22.15
N ALA A 20 3.43 6.92 22.64
CA ALA A 20 2.04 7.20 22.29
C ALA A 20 1.86 7.38 20.77
N ALA A 21 2.75 8.15 20.12
CA ALA A 21 2.71 8.33 18.67
C ALA A 21 2.90 7.01 17.91
N LEU A 22 3.82 6.14 18.34
CA LEU A 22 4.02 4.82 17.75
C LEU A 22 2.79 3.94 17.90
N THR A 23 2.16 3.92 19.07
CA THR A 23 0.92 3.13 19.27
C THR A 23 -0.21 3.62 18.37
N ALA A 24 -0.43 4.93 18.27
CA ALA A 24 -1.45 5.49 17.39
C ALA A 24 -1.18 5.17 15.91
N ALA A 25 0.10 5.22 15.48
CA ALA A 25 0.48 4.83 14.14
C ALA A 25 0.19 3.35 13.85
N MET A 26 0.49 2.45 14.79
CA MET A 26 0.19 1.02 14.66
C MET A 26 -1.31 0.75 14.59
N GLU A 27 -2.11 1.36 15.46
CA GLU A 27 -3.57 1.22 15.43
C GLU A 27 -4.16 1.70 14.10
N LEU A 28 -3.66 2.82 13.57
CA LEU A 28 -4.06 3.31 12.26
C LEU A 28 -3.69 2.32 11.14
N GLN A 29 -2.48 1.76 11.17
CA GLN A 29 -2.08 0.73 10.20
C GLN A 29 -3.01 -0.49 10.26
N ARG A 30 -3.34 -0.97 11.47
CA ARG A 30 -4.25 -2.10 11.66
C ARG A 30 -5.65 -1.80 11.17
N ALA A 31 -6.18 -0.61 11.45
CA ALA A 31 -7.49 -0.19 10.93
C ALA A 31 -7.51 -0.15 9.39
N LEU A 32 -6.43 0.32 8.76
CA LEU A 32 -6.31 0.33 7.30
C LEU A 32 -6.17 -1.08 6.71
N GLU A 33 -5.48 -2.00 7.40
CA GLU A 33 -5.43 -3.41 7.00
C GLU A 33 -6.79 -4.09 7.13
N GLU A 34 -7.54 -3.79 8.19
CA GLU A 34 -8.88 -4.34 8.42
C GLU A 34 -9.88 -3.82 7.38
N GLU A 35 -9.85 -2.53 7.05
CA GLU A 35 -10.60 -1.97 5.92
C GLU A 35 -10.22 -2.63 4.58
N ARG A 36 -8.92 -2.88 4.36
CA ARG A 36 -8.45 -3.57 3.14
C ARG A 36 -8.87 -5.04 3.10
N ALA A 37 -9.00 -5.69 4.25
CA ALA A 37 -9.50 -7.06 4.37
C ALA A 37 -11.03 -7.13 4.24
N ALA A 38 -11.74 -6.08 4.65
CA ALA A 38 -13.17 -5.91 4.48
C ALA A 38 -13.57 -5.45 3.06
N ASP A 39 -12.62 -4.94 2.27
CA ASP A 39 -12.80 -4.65 0.85
C ASP A 39 -13.25 -5.94 0.12
N PRO A 40 -14.38 -5.95 -0.59
CA PRO A 40 -14.88 -7.10 -1.37
C PRO A 40 -13.95 -7.53 -2.51
N ALA A 41 -12.68 -7.13 -2.54
CA ALA A 41 -11.66 -7.62 -3.44
C ALA A 41 -11.41 -9.15 -3.33
N ALA A 42 -12.00 -9.82 -2.32
CA ALA A 42 -12.15 -11.27 -2.23
C ALA A 42 -13.22 -11.86 -3.18
N VAL A 43 -14.05 -11.02 -3.81
CA VAL A 43 -14.78 -11.38 -5.04
C VAL A 43 -13.73 -11.44 -6.13
N VAL A 44 -13.20 -12.64 -6.36
CA VAL A 44 -12.32 -12.99 -7.47
C VAL A 44 -12.75 -12.20 -8.70
N SER A 45 -11.94 -11.22 -9.05
CA SER A 45 -12.23 -10.27 -10.11
C SER A 45 -12.47 -11.03 -11.41
N GLU A 46 -13.69 -10.96 -11.95
CA GLU A 46 -14.00 -11.39 -13.32
C GLU A 46 -13.08 -10.68 -14.35
N ASP A 47 -12.44 -9.57 -13.97
CA ASP A 47 -11.40 -8.92 -14.77
C ASP A 47 -10.01 -9.57 -14.52
N PRO A 48 -9.44 -10.28 -15.52
CA PRO A 48 -8.12 -10.92 -15.41
C PRO A 48 -6.98 -9.91 -15.18
N LEU A 49 -7.17 -8.63 -15.56
CA LEU A 49 -6.19 -7.57 -15.30
C LEU A 49 -6.03 -7.31 -13.80
N ARG A 50 -7.16 -7.22 -13.07
CA ARG A 50 -7.16 -6.98 -11.63
C ARG A 50 -6.50 -8.13 -10.86
N ALA A 51 -6.76 -9.37 -11.27
CA ALA A 51 -6.13 -10.55 -10.67
C ALA A 51 -4.61 -10.55 -10.88
N THR A 52 -4.14 -10.10 -12.04
CA THR A 52 -2.71 -9.96 -12.32
C THR A 52 -2.07 -8.86 -11.48
N LEU A 53 -2.72 -7.70 -11.34
CA LEU A 53 -2.25 -6.61 -10.48
C LEU A 53 -2.17 -7.01 -9.00
N GLN A 54 -3.15 -7.78 -8.50
CA GLN A 54 -3.12 -8.31 -7.12
C GLN A 54 -1.89 -9.19 -6.90
N ARG A 55 -1.59 -10.10 -7.82
CA ARG A 55 -0.38 -10.93 -7.75
C ARG A 55 0.89 -10.08 -7.77
N CYS A 56 0.97 -9.09 -8.65
CA CYS A 56 2.13 -8.22 -8.76
C CYS A 56 2.38 -7.38 -7.49
N ARG A 57 1.33 -6.98 -6.76
CA ARG A 57 1.47 -6.24 -5.49
C ARG A 57 2.03 -7.08 -4.35
N ALA A 58 1.95 -8.41 -4.43
CA ALA A 58 2.46 -9.32 -3.41
C ALA A 58 3.94 -9.69 -3.63
N LEU A 59 4.54 -9.27 -4.75
CA LEU A 59 5.94 -9.54 -5.06
C LEU A 59 6.86 -8.56 -4.32
N SER A 60 8.06 -9.02 -3.97
CA SER A 60 9.10 -8.14 -3.43
C SER A 60 9.58 -7.14 -4.48
N PRO A 61 10.15 -5.98 -4.09
CA PRO A 61 10.64 -4.98 -5.02
C PRO A 61 11.64 -5.54 -6.05
N GLU A 62 12.52 -6.44 -5.64
CA GLU A 62 13.53 -7.07 -6.50
C GLU A 62 12.88 -8.01 -7.54
N ALA A 63 11.78 -8.68 -7.15
CA ALA A 63 10.99 -9.50 -8.06
C ALA A 63 10.18 -8.64 -9.04
N LEU A 64 9.77 -7.42 -8.68
CA LEU A 64 9.01 -6.55 -9.58
C LEU A 64 9.82 -6.06 -10.79
N GLU A 65 11.11 -5.80 -10.62
CA GLU A 65 11.97 -5.30 -11.70
C GLU A 65 12.18 -6.32 -12.83
N THR A 66 12.11 -7.61 -12.51
CA THR A 66 12.35 -8.70 -13.47
C THR A 66 11.09 -9.19 -14.18
N TYR A 67 9.90 -8.80 -13.70
CA TYR A 67 8.62 -9.28 -14.24
C TYR A 67 7.98 -8.26 -15.19
N THR A 68 8.29 -8.39 -16.48
CA THR A 68 7.71 -7.57 -17.57
C THR A 68 6.19 -7.64 -17.62
N THR A 69 5.59 -8.77 -17.23
CA THR A 69 4.13 -8.94 -17.12
C THR A 69 3.51 -7.98 -16.10
N CYS A 70 4.21 -7.68 -15.00
CA CYS A 70 3.72 -6.74 -14.00
C CYS A 70 3.78 -5.29 -14.50
N GLN A 71 4.83 -4.93 -15.24
CA GLN A 71 4.94 -3.61 -15.86
C GLN A 71 3.80 -3.37 -16.88
N ALA A 72 3.58 -4.34 -17.78
CA ALA A 72 2.52 -4.26 -18.77
C ALA A 72 1.11 -4.15 -18.13
N ALA A 73 0.86 -4.91 -17.07
CA ALA A 73 -0.41 -4.85 -16.34
C ALA A 73 -0.64 -3.46 -15.71
N TRP A 74 0.40 -2.84 -15.14
CA TRP A 74 0.31 -1.49 -14.60
C TRP A 74 0.04 -0.43 -15.67
N GLU A 75 0.68 -0.53 -16.83
CA GLU A 75 0.46 0.38 -17.95
C GLU A 75 -0.96 0.29 -18.51
N GLU A 76 -1.49 -0.93 -18.66
CA GLU A 76 -2.87 -1.17 -19.08
C GLU A 76 -3.87 -0.59 -18.05
N ASN A 77 -3.66 -0.85 -16.75
CA ASN A 77 -4.51 -0.28 -15.70
C ASN A 77 -4.49 1.26 -15.72
N ARG A 78 -3.30 1.84 -15.92
CA ARG A 78 -3.14 3.29 -16.05
C ARG A 78 -3.90 3.83 -17.26
N ARG A 79 -3.79 3.18 -18.42
CA ARG A 79 -4.52 3.56 -19.63
C ARG A 79 -6.05 3.51 -19.43
N ARG A 80 -6.56 2.43 -18.83
CA ARG A 80 -8.00 2.29 -18.51
C ARG A 80 -8.48 3.37 -17.54
N PHE A 81 -7.71 3.64 -16.49
CA PHE A 81 -8.06 4.66 -15.49
C PHE A 81 -8.16 6.07 -16.10
N PHE A 82 -7.27 6.39 -17.03
CA PHE A 82 -7.29 7.67 -17.74
C PHE A 82 -8.18 7.68 -19.00
N GLY A 83 -9.02 6.65 -19.20
CA GLY A 83 -9.95 6.60 -20.34
C GLY A 83 -9.28 6.46 -21.71
N THR A 84 -7.99 6.10 -21.76
CA THR A 84 -7.27 5.79 -23.01
C THR A 84 -7.48 4.31 -23.38
N SER A 85 -8.71 3.84 -23.33
CA SER A 85 -9.08 2.58 -23.98
C SER A 85 -9.25 2.89 -25.47
N ILE A 86 -8.21 2.63 -26.25
CA ILE A 86 -8.34 2.61 -27.71
C ILE A 86 -9.28 1.43 -28.00
N ASN A 87 -10.55 1.70 -28.27
CA ASN A 87 -11.49 0.71 -28.78
C ASN A 87 -10.98 0.27 -30.16
N ASN A 88 -10.12 -0.75 -30.21
CA ASN A 88 -9.74 -1.45 -31.44
C ASN A 88 -10.78 -2.54 -31.76
N SER A 89 -12.06 -2.16 -31.73
CA SER A 89 -13.18 -3.05 -32.01
C SER A 89 -14.14 -2.42 -33.02
N ASP A 90 -13.59 -1.64 -33.96
CA ASP A 90 -14.24 -1.28 -35.22
C ASP A 90 -13.45 -1.95 -36.35
N THR A 91 -13.58 -3.27 -36.46
CA THR A 91 -13.21 -4.01 -37.67
C THR A 91 -14.16 -5.18 -37.83
N GLU A 92 -15.38 -4.89 -38.31
CA GLU A 92 -16.09 -5.75 -39.26
C GLU A 92 -16.99 -4.90 -40.15
#